data_AF-A0A510K6Y7-F1
#
_entry.id   AF-A0A510K6Y7-F1
#
_cell.length_a   1.000
_cell.length_b   1.000
_cell.length_c   1.000
_cell.angle_alpha   90.00
_cell.angle_beta   90.00
_cell.angle_gamma   90.00
#
_symmetry.space_group_name_H-M   'P 1'
#
loop_
_entity.id
_entity.type
_entity.pdbx_description
1 polymer ?
#
loop_
_entity_poly.entity_id
_entity_poly.type
_entity_poly.pdbx_seq_one_letter_code
_entity_poly.pdbx_strand_id
1 'polypeptide(L)'
;MLGIFGLNSCVALGVAASVGYAVPWIAAISCSEFGVCSEPKSRTPKQIERDEKQKLKKEIEEKNYIQNTILSKRKNKEVFENISILMPEKLEFRKVKEPREYEYSNVISELYDKEKKNLFLQRLFIVEKDKKDFEKIINDGKDEKYKEYYEKEKAEYKLRLLSTDVEKIGENAYKITEKIEMSNEPIVKITYVKILKEGVYIIGNENSKDIFLALFGK
;
A
#
# COMPACT_ATOMS: atom_id res chain seq x y z
N MET A 1 44.83 46.16 19.03
CA MET A 1 43.59 46.15 18.23
C MET A 1 42.88 44.83 18.46
N LEU A 2 41.56 44.92 18.64
CA LEU A 2 40.59 43.85 18.88
C LEU A 2 40.55 42.75 17.81
N GLY A 3 40.09 41.56 18.21
CA GLY A 3 39.52 40.56 17.30
C GLY A 3 39.34 39.16 17.89
N ILE A 4 38.37 39.00 18.79
CA ILE A 4 37.84 37.70 19.24
C ILE A 4 37.01 37.07 18.10
N PHE A 5 37.17 35.77 17.84
CA PHE A 5 36.06 34.85 17.56
C PHE A 5 36.52 33.42 17.86
N GLY A 6 36.00 32.85 18.94
CA GLY A 6 36.04 31.41 19.18
C GLY A 6 34.87 30.72 18.47
N LEU A 7 34.97 29.39 18.34
CA LEU A 7 33.91 28.45 18.72
C LEU A 7 34.38 26.98 18.54
N ASN A 8 34.43 26.31 19.68
CA ASN A 8 33.97 24.95 19.97
C ASN A 8 34.43 23.77 19.09
N SER A 9 35.49 23.14 19.60
CA SER A 9 35.73 21.70 19.52
C SER A 9 34.69 20.92 20.35
N CYS A 10 33.90 20.06 19.72
CA CYS A 10 33.21 18.95 20.40
C CYS A 10 33.44 17.65 19.62
N VAL A 11 34.53 16.99 20.01
CA VAL A 11 34.68 15.54 20.24
C VAL A 11 33.74 14.63 19.43
N ALA A 12 34.25 14.11 18.33
CA ALA A 12 33.76 12.88 17.73
C ALA A 12 34.24 11.68 18.58
N LEU A 13 33.31 11.04 19.28
CA LEU A 13 33.51 9.75 19.95
C LEU A 13 32.76 8.68 19.14
N GLY A 14 33.52 7.72 18.59
CA GLY A 14 33.00 6.39 18.23
C GLY A 14 32.50 5.67 19.49
N VAL A 15 31.79 4.54 19.44
CA VAL A 15 32.10 3.30 18.72
C VAL A 15 30.87 2.37 18.76
N ALA A 16 30.68 1.63 17.66
CA ALA A 16 30.12 0.28 17.45
C ALA A 16 29.05 -0.33 18.40
N ALA A 17 27.99 -0.88 17.80
CA ALA A 17 27.84 -2.32 17.49
C ALA A 17 26.36 -2.76 17.49
N SER A 18 26.01 -3.59 16.51
CA SER A 18 24.77 -4.38 16.36
C SER A 18 23.46 -3.61 16.14
N VAL A 19 22.96 -3.60 14.90
CA VAL A 19 21.58 -3.20 14.60
C VAL A 19 20.92 -4.27 13.75
N GLY A 20 20.18 -5.15 14.42
CA GLY A 20 18.93 -5.66 13.86
C GLY A 20 17.87 -4.56 13.94
N TYR A 21 17.03 -4.50 12.91
CA TYR A 21 15.85 -3.63 12.79
C TYR A 21 16.13 -2.12 12.78
N ALA A 22 16.45 -1.61 11.59
CA ALA A 22 16.42 -0.18 11.28
C ALA A 22 14.96 0.34 11.31
N VAL A 23 14.64 1.15 12.33
CA VAL A 23 13.55 2.12 12.30
C VAL A 23 14.06 3.34 11.52
N PRO A 24 13.36 3.85 10.48
CA PRO A 24 13.83 5.02 9.77
C PRO A 24 13.69 6.27 10.65
N TRP A 25 14.77 7.03 10.68
CA TRP A 25 14.87 8.37 11.25
C TRP A 25 13.82 9.30 10.67
N ILE A 26 13.00 9.94 11.53
CA ILE A 26 12.37 11.22 11.21
C ILE A 26 12.72 12.20 12.32
N ALA A 27 13.85 12.86 12.15
CA ALA A 27 14.10 14.17 12.74
C ALA A 27 14.43 15.11 11.58
N ALA A 28 13.44 15.36 10.71
CA ALA A 28 13.52 16.40 9.70
C ALA A 28 12.99 17.70 10.31
N ILE A 29 13.93 18.60 10.54
CA ILE A 29 13.78 19.93 11.12
C ILE A 29 12.94 20.79 10.16
N SER A 30 11.72 21.16 10.56
CA SER A 30 11.00 22.29 9.96
C SER A 30 11.23 23.52 10.83
N CYS A 31 12.24 24.33 10.52
CA CYS A 31 12.35 25.67 11.08
C CYS A 31 11.89 26.65 9.98
N SER A 32 10.66 27.15 10.09
CA SER A 32 10.17 28.32 9.37
C SER A 32 10.69 29.60 10.03
N GLU A 33 10.90 30.66 9.25
CA GLU A 33 11.60 31.92 9.55
C GLU A 33 11.09 32.78 10.73
N PHE A 34 10.30 32.25 11.67
CA PHE A 34 9.97 32.93 12.92
C PHE A 34 9.99 31.96 14.11
N GLY A 35 11.03 32.08 14.94
CA GLY A 35 10.99 31.83 16.40
C GLY A 35 10.74 30.40 16.90
N VAL A 36 11.77 29.85 17.58
CA VAL A 36 11.72 28.72 18.53
C VAL A 36 11.47 27.34 17.88
N CYS A 37 12.56 26.69 17.46
CA CYS A 37 12.55 25.24 17.25
C CYS A 37 12.40 24.61 18.66
N SER A 38 11.19 24.17 19.01
CA SER A 38 10.92 23.50 20.28
C SER A 38 11.40 22.06 20.19
N GLU A 39 12.30 21.65 21.08
CA GLU A 39 12.67 20.24 21.22
C GLU A 39 11.41 19.39 21.45
N PRO A 40 11.24 18.24 20.76
CA PRO A 40 10.14 17.35 21.06
C PRO A 40 10.23 16.98 22.54
N LYS A 41 9.19 17.32 23.32
CA LYS A 41 9.11 17.02 24.76
C LYS A 41 9.52 15.57 24.99
N SER A 42 10.59 15.35 25.77
CA SER A 42 11.05 14.01 26.11
C SER A 42 9.91 13.25 26.80
N ARG A 43 9.50 12.12 26.21
CA ARG A 43 8.45 11.27 26.79
C ARG A 43 9.07 10.45 27.90
N THR A 44 8.37 10.35 29.03
CA THR A 44 8.80 9.45 30.11
C THR A 44 8.63 7.98 29.66
N PRO A 45 9.45 7.04 30.15
CA PRO A 45 9.30 5.61 29.83
C PRO A 45 7.88 5.07 30.08
N LYS A 46 7.19 5.57 31.13
CA LYS A 46 5.79 5.22 31.42
C LYS A 46 4.78 5.75 30.39
N GLN A 47 5.06 6.89 29.75
CA GLN A 47 4.25 7.41 28.65
C GLN A 47 4.46 6.59 27.38
N ILE A 48 5.71 6.21 27.08
CA ILE A 48 6.04 5.36 25.93
C ILE A 48 5.32 4.00 26.05
N GLU A 49 5.44 3.34 27.21
CA GLU A 49 4.79 2.05 27.45
C GLU A 49 3.25 2.14 27.32
N ARG A 50 2.66 3.25 27.79
CA ARG A 50 1.20 3.47 27.66
C ARG A 50 0.79 3.68 26.20
N ASP A 51 1.54 4.49 25.46
CA ASP A 51 1.28 4.77 24.05
C ASP A 51 1.41 3.49 23.21
N GLU A 52 2.43 2.67 23.47
CA GLU A 52 2.64 1.37 22.81
C GLU A 52 1.51 0.38 23.10
N LYS A 53 1.10 0.24 24.37
CA LYS A 53 -0.06 -0.59 24.74
C LYS A 53 -1.34 -0.13 24.06
N GLN A 54 -1.53 1.18 23.89
CA GLN A 54 -2.71 1.72 23.22
C GLN A 54 -2.67 1.47 21.71
N LYS A 55 -1.51 1.59 21.07
CA LYS A 55 -1.33 1.22 19.65
C LYS A 55 -1.63 -0.26 19.42
N LEU A 56 -1.05 -1.13 20.24
CA LEU A 56 -1.25 -2.58 20.15
C LEU A 56 -2.73 -2.96 20.29
N LYS A 57 -3.46 -2.34 21.22
CA LYS A 57 -4.91 -2.56 21.37
C LYS A 57 -5.69 -2.19 20.11
N LYS A 58 -5.38 -1.05 19.49
CA LYS A 58 -6.03 -0.62 18.24
C LYS A 58 -5.75 -1.59 17.09
N GLU A 59 -4.50 -2.03 16.96
CA GLU A 59 -4.12 -3.00 15.92
C GLU A 59 -4.85 -4.34 16.08
N ILE A 60 -4.99 -4.83 17.32
CA ILE A 60 -5.75 -6.06 17.60
C ILE A 60 -7.23 -5.87 17.25
N GLU A 61 -7.82 -4.75 17.63
CA GLU A 61 -9.21 -4.42 17.32
C GLU A 61 -9.47 -4.33 15.82
N GLU A 62 -8.57 -3.69 15.07
CA GLU A 62 -8.64 -3.59 13.61
C GLU A 62 -8.51 -4.96 12.94
N LYS A 63 -7.55 -5.80 13.36
CA LYS A 63 -7.38 -7.16 12.85
C LYS A 63 -8.61 -8.01 13.08
N ASN A 64 -9.16 -7.97 14.30
CA ASN A 64 -10.39 -8.70 14.64
C ASN A 64 -11.58 -8.21 13.80
N TYR A 65 -11.68 -6.89 13.59
CA TYR A 65 -12.74 -6.31 12.76
C TYR A 65 -12.66 -6.80 11.31
N ILE A 66 -11.46 -6.79 10.72
CA ILE A 66 -11.23 -7.27 9.36
C ILE A 66 -11.60 -8.76 9.25
N GLN A 67 -11.11 -9.59 10.17
CA GLN A 67 -11.37 -11.03 10.17
C GLN A 67 -12.88 -11.34 10.30
N ASN A 68 -13.57 -10.67 11.22
CA ASN A 68 -15.02 -10.84 11.39
C ASN A 68 -15.80 -10.40 10.15
N THR A 69 -15.35 -9.34 9.48
CA THR A 69 -15.97 -8.87 8.23
C THR A 69 -15.79 -9.90 7.11
N ILE A 70 -14.58 -10.46 6.98
CA ILE A 70 -14.24 -11.51 6.01
C ILE A 70 -15.08 -12.78 6.22
N LEU A 71 -15.22 -13.21 7.48
CA LEU A 71 -15.96 -14.43 7.85
C LEU A 71 -17.48 -14.26 7.83
N SER A 72 -17.97 -13.02 7.72
CA SER A 72 -19.41 -12.75 7.70
C SER A 72 -20.09 -13.41 6.49
N LYS A 73 -21.34 -13.84 6.68
CA LYS A 73 -22.13 -14.40 5.57
C LYS A 73 -22.24 -13.38 4.45
N ARG A 74 -21.95 -13.80 3.23
CA ARG A 74 -22.17 -12.96 2.06
C ARG A 74 -23.66 -12.94 1.77
N LYS A 75 -24.25 -11.75 1.86
CA LYS A 75 -25.70 -11.57 1.69
C LYS A 75 -26.03 -10.59 0.57
N ASN A 76 -25.12 -9.67 0.29
CA ASN A 76 -25.40 -8.61 -0.66
C ASN A 76 -24.80 -8.94 -2.00
N LYS A 77 -25.63 -8.84 -3.04
CA LYS A 77 -25.22 -8.94 -4.43
C LYS A 77 -25.10 -7.52 -4.94
N GLU A 78 -23.88 -6.99 -4.98
CA GLU A 78 -23.59 -5.69 -5.57
C GLU A 78 -23.61 -5.83 -7.09
N VAL A 79 -24.27 -4.90 -7.79
CA VAL A 79 -24.29 -4.87 -9.25
C VAL A 79 -23.42 -3.72 -9.72
N PHE A 80 -22.28 -4.07 -10.30
CA PHE A 80 -21.38 -3.13 -10.96
C PHE A 80 -21.44 -3.37 -12.46
N GLU A 81 -22.04 -2.46 -13.22
CA GLU A 81 -22.14 -2.56 -14.69
C GLU A 81 -22.71 -3.91 -15.18
N ASN A 82 -23.82 -4.34 -14.56
CA ASN A 82 -24.47 -5.65 -14.76
C ASN A 82 -23.67 -6.86 -14.27
N ILE A 83 -22.48 -6.67 -13.71
CA ILE A 83 -21.66 -7.72 -13.09
C ILE A 83 -22.04 -7.82 -11.63
N SER A 84 -22.35 -9.04 -11.22
CA SER A 84 -22.81 -9.32 -9.87
C SER A 84 -21.66 -9.77 -8.98
N ILE A 85 -21.43 -9.05 -7.87
CA ILE A 85 -20.38 -9.35 -6.91
C ILE A 85 -21.03 -9.72 -5.58
N LEU A 86 -20.73 -10.92 -5.07
CA LEU A 86 -21.26 -11.40 -3.80
C LEU A 86 -20.38 -10.92 -2.65
N MET A 87 -20.87 -9.96 -1.86
CA MET A 87 -20.12 -9.23 -0.83
C MET A 87 -20.63 -9.51 0.60
N PRO A 88 -19.76 -9.36 1.61
CA PRO A 88 -20.16 -9.15 2.99
C PRO A 88 -21.18 -8.02 3.13
N GLU A 89 -22.13 -8.18 4.05
CA GLU A 89 -23.25 -7.24 4.21
C GLU A 89 -22.80 -5.80 4.47
N LYS A 90 -21.65 -5.63 5.14
CA LYS A 90 -21.10 -4.33 5.57
C LYS A 90 -20.27 -3.63 4.50
N LEU A 91 -19.92 -4.32 3.42
CA LEU A 91 -19.06 -3.79 2.39
C LEU A 91 -19.85 -3.48 1.12
N GLU A 92 -19.38 -2.49 0.37
CA GLU A 92 -19.87 -2.15 -0.95
C GLU A 92 -18.78 -1.45 -1.76
N PHE A 93 -18.84 -1.51 -3.08
CA PHE A 93 -18.01 -0.66 -3.93
C PHE A 93 -18.74 0.64 -4.21
N ARG A 94 -18.09 1.77 -3.94
CA ARG A 94 -18.62 3.10 -4.25
C ARG A 94 -17.85 3.71 -5.40
N LYS A 95 -18.59 4.24 -6.39
CA LYS A 95 -17.99 5.01 -7.48
C LYS A 95 -17.30 6.24 -6.94
N VAL A 96 -16.08 6.49 -7.41
CA VAL A 96 -15.41 7.77 -7.17
C VAL A 96 -16.05 8.85 -8.04
N LYS A 97 -16.06 10.09 -7.56
CA LYS A 97 -16.65 11.22 -8.31
C LYS A 97 -15.87 11.53 -9.59
N GLU A 98 -14.55 11.46 -9.49
CA GLU A 98 -13.62 11.67 -10.60
C GLU A 98 -12.63 10.51 -10.57
N PRO A 99 -12.39 9.83 -11.72
CA PRO A 99 -11.38 8.79 -11.81
C PRO A 99 -10.03 9.33 -11.33
N ARG A 100 -9.37 8.57 -10.46
CA ARG A 100 -8.04 8.93 -9.98
C ARG A 100 -7.03 7.97 -10.57
N GLU A 101 -5.98 8.54 -11.13
CA GLU A 101 -4.86 7.75 -11.62
C GLU A 101 -4.17 7.06 -10.44
N TYR A 102 -4.01 5.74 -10.53
CA TYR A 102 -3.37 4.92 -9.53
C TYR A 102 -2.33 4.04 -10.19
N GLU A 103 -1.05 4.43 -10.07
CA GLU A 103 0.21 3.79 -10.51
C GLU A 103 0.26 3.18 -11.94
N TYR A 104 -0.75 2.42 -12.33
CA TYR A 104 -0.90 1.69 -13.58
C TYR A 104 -2.33 1.69 -14.19
N SER A 105 -3.34 2.24 -13.50
CA SER A 105 -4.75 2.24 -13.98
C SER A 105 -5.61 3.35 -13.37
N ASN A 106 -6.79 3.60 -13.95
CA ASN A 106 -7.74 4.60 -13.43
C ASN A 106 -8.71 3.97 -12.43
N VAL A 107 -8.73 4.44 -11.19
CA VAL A 107 -9.66 4.00 -10.15
C VAL A 107 -11.03 4.59 -10.41
N ILE A 108 -12.03 3.74 -10.63
CA ILE A 108 -13.42 4.14 -10.84
C ILE A 108 -14.33 3.78 -9.67
N SER A 109 -13.94 2.84 -8.79
CA SER A 109 -14.64 2.58 -7.53
C SER A 109 -13.70 2.09 -6.43
N GLU A 110 -14.08 2.35 -5.18
CA GLU A 110 -13.31 1.96 -4.00
C GLU A 110 -14.17 1.12 -3.04
N LEU A 111 -13.54 0.15 -2.38
CA LEU A 111 -14.19 -0.65 -1.35
C LEU A 111 -14.45 0.19 -0.10
N TYR A 112 -15.72 0.27 0.27
CA TYR A 112 -16.22 1.11 1.34
C TYR A 112 -16.86 0.27 2.45
N ASP A 113 -16.63 0.73 3.68
CA ASP A 113 -17.23 0.19 4.89
C ASP A 113 -18.47 1.01 5.25
N LYS A 114 -19.65 0.40 5.13
CA LYS A 114 -20.93 1.06 5.39
C LYS A 114 -21.12 1.44 6.86
N GLU A 115 -20.60 0.62 7.78
CA GLU A 115 -20.77 0.82 9.22
C GLU A 115 -19.85 1.97 9.69
N LYS A 116 -18.59 1.92 9.29
CA LYS A 116 -17.61 2.96 9.65
C LYS A 116 -17.73 4.24 8.82
N LYS A 117 -18.53 4.21 7.76
CA LYS A 117 -18.67 5.32 6.80
C LYS A 117 -17.32 5.82 6.31
N ASN A 118 -16.43 4.90 5.97
CA ASN A 118 -15.10 5.21 5.44
C ASN A 118 -14.61 4.13 4.48
N LEU A 119 -13.50 4.37 3.79
CA LEU A 119 -12.80 3.36 3.00
C LEU A 119 -12.44 2.15 3.88
N PHE A 120 -12.62 0.96 3.34
CA PHE A 120 -12.22 -0.25 4.04
C PHE A 120 -10.69 -0.32 4.11
N LEU A 121 -10.18 -0.81 5.25
CA LEU A 121 -8.73 -0.81 5.53
C LEU A 121 -7.94 -1.65 4.51
N GLN A 122 -8.47 -2.83 4.16
CA GLN A 122 -7.92 -3.67 3.11
C GLN A 122 -8.47 -3.21 1.75
N ARG A 123 -7.82 -2.19 1.17
CA ARG A 123 -8.32 -1.47 0.00
C ARG A 123 -8.35 -2.34 -1.26
N LEU A 124 -9.56 -2.54 -1.79
CA LEU A 124 -9.77 -3.00 -3.14
C LEU A 124 -10.27 -1.86 -4.01
N PHE A 125 -9.84 -1.85 -5.27
CA PHE A 125 -10.23 -0.85 -6.25
C PHE A 125 -10.84 -1.54 -7.45
N ILE A 126 -11.90 -0.96 -8.01
CA ILE A 126 -12.30 -1.26 -9.38
C ILE A 126 -11.58 -0.25 -10.28
N VAL A 127 -10.88 -0.75 -11.27
CA VAL A 127 -10.10 0.05 -12.21
C VAL A 127 -10.45 -0.27 -13.65
N GLU A 128 -10.27 0.72 -14.51
CA GLU A 128 -10.25 0.54 -15.96
C GLU A 128 -8.80 0.43 -16.44
N LYS A 129 -8.59 -0.43 -17.44
CA LYS A 129 -7.33 -0.57 -18.16
C LYS A 129 -6.89 0.80 -18.69
N ASP A 130 -5.64 1.13 -18.41
CA ASP A 130 -4.99 2.34 -18.91
C ASP A 130 -3.56 1.99 -19.34
N LYS A 131 -2.60 2.12 -18.42
CA LYS A 131 -1.17 1.93 -18.72
C LYS A 131 -0.73 0.48 -18.70
N LYS A 132 -1.29 -0.33 -17.79
CA LYS A 132 -0.95 -1.75 -17.61
C LYS A 132 -2.07 -2.66 -18.08
N ASP A 133 -1.70 -3.62 -18.92
CA ASP A 133 -2.60 -4.62 -19.45
C ASP A 133 -2.50 -5.93 -18.65
N PHE A 134 -3.36 -6.06 -17.64
CA PHE A 134 -3.37 -7.25 -16.79
C PHE A 134 -3.74 -8.52 -17.55
N GLU A 135 -4.62 -8.45 -18.55
CA GLU A 135 -5.00 -9.61 -19.37
C GLU A 135 -3.79 -10.14 -20.15
N LYS A 136 -3.01 -9.23 -20.74
CA LYS A 136 -1.78 -9.58 -21.44
C LYS A 136 -0.75 -10.22 -20.50
N ILE A 137 -0.56 -9.66 -19.31
CA ILE A 137 0.34 -10.25 -18.30
C ILE A 137 -0.14 -11.64 -17.89
N ILE A 138 -1.44 -11.82 -17.69
CA ILE A 138 -2.02 -13.10 -17.29
C ILE A 138 -1.83 -14.18 -18.37
N ASN A 139 -1.95 -13.81 -19.65
CA ASN A 139 -1.86 -14.75 -20.77
C ASN A 139 -0.41 -15.02 -21.19
N ASP A 140 0.41 -13.97 -21.31
CA ASP A 140 1.73 -14.03 -21.93
C ASP A 140 2.88 -13.89 -20.92
N GLY A 141 2.57 -13.61 -19.65
CA GLY A 141 3.54 -13.36 -18.58
C GLY A 141 4.21 -11.99 -18.62
N LYS A 142 3.87 -11.14 -19.60
CA LYS A 142 4.52 -9.85 -19.82
C LYS A 142 3.62 -8.82 -20.51
N ASP A 143 3.87 -7.57 -20.20
CA ASP A 143 3.36 -6.41 -20.94
C ASP A 143 4.55 -5.51 -21.30
N GLU A 144 5.07 -5.66 -22.52
CA GLU A 144 6.26 -4.94 -22.97
C GLU A 144 6.03 -3.42 -22.96
N LYS A 145 4.83 -2.96 -23.32
CA LYS A 145 4.51 -1.53 -23.34
C LYS A 145 4.57 -0.96 -21.93
N TYR A 146 3.96 -1.65 -20.96
CA TYR A 146 4.04 -1.24 -19.57
C TYR A 146 5.46 -1.32 -19.01
N LYS A 147 6.23 -2.36 -19.36
CA LYS A 147 7.63 -2.48 -18.93
C LYS A 147 8.46 -1.28 -19.39
N GLU A 148 8.38 -0.94 -20.67
CA GLU A 148 9.09 0.22 -21.24
C GLU A 148 8.67 1.53 -20.57
N TYR A 149 7.35 1.73 -20.40
CA TYR A 149 6.80 2.88 -19.70
C TYR A 149 7.31 2.97 -18.25
N TYR A 150 7.26 1.86 -17.50
CA TYR A 150 7.64 1.80 -16.10
C TYR A 150 9.13 2.12 -15.91
N GLU A 151 10.00 1.50 -16.70
CA GLU A 151 11.45 1.73 -16.63
C GLU A 151 11.81 3.17 -17.01
N LYS A 152 11.09 3.78 -17.97
CA LYS A 152 11.28 5.19 -18.34
C LYS A 152 10.84 6.15 -17.24
N GLU A 153 9.64 5.99 -16.71
CA GLU A 153 9.11 6.84 -15.62
C GLU A 153 9.91 6.71 -14.33
N LYS A 154 10.53 5.55 -14.11
CA LYS A 154 11.27 5.23 -12.89
C LYS A 154 12.79 5.19 -13.08
N ALA A 155 13.27 5.76 -14.19
CA ALA A 155 14.69 5.82 -14.51
C ALA A 155 15.51 6.53 -13.43
N GLU A 156 14.97 7.61 -12.84
CA GLU A 156 15.60 8.35 -11.73
C GLU A 156 15.89 7.44 -10.53
N TYR A 157 15.00 6.50 -10.25
CA TYR A 157 15.08 5.56 -9.12
C TYR A 157 15.86 4.28 -9.47
N LYS A 158 16.38 4.17 -10.70
CA LYS A 158 17.05 2.97 -11.23
C LYS A 158 16.19 1.71 -11.02
N LEU A 159 14.87 1.84 -11.20
CA LEU A 159 13.94 0.73 -11.06
C LEU A 159 13.93 -0.12 -12.33
N ARG A 160 14.05 -1.44 -12.18
CA ARG A 160 14.00 -2.41 -13.30
C ARG A 160 13.07 -3.56 -12.97
N LEU A 161 12.20 -3.93 -13.92
CA LEU A 161 11.34 -5.09 -13.77
C LEU A 161 12.11 -6.36 -14.20
N LEU A 162 12.45 -7.19 -13.23
CA LEU A 162 13.26 -8.40 -13.45
C LEU A 162 12.41 -9.57 -13.94
N SER A 163 11.29 -9.83 -13.28
CA SER A 163 10.40 -10.94 -13.61
C SER A 163 8.98 -10.69 -13.12
N THR A 164 8.04 -11.36 -13.78
CA THR A 164 6.62 -11.36 -13.43
C THR A 164 6.14 -12.80 -13.39
N ASP A 165 5.66 -13.22 -12.23
CA ASP A 165 5.07 -14.53 -12.01
C ASP A 165 3.55 -14.37 -11.84
N VAL A 166 2.77 -15.21 -12.52
CA VAL A 166 1.30 -15.20 -12.44
C VAL A 166 0.79 -16.51 -11.88
N GLU A 167 -0.01 -16.43 -10.83
CA GLU A 167 -0.64 -17.56 -10.16
C GLU A 167 -2.17 -17.42 -10.26
N LYS A 168 -2.85 -18.41 -10.85
CA LYS A 168 -4.32 -18.44 -10.84
C LYS A 168 -4.80 -18.90 -9.47
N ILE A 169 -5.61 -18.07 -8.82
CA ILE A 169 -6.11 -18.29 -7.45
C ILE A 169 -7.63 -18.46 -7.39
N GLY A 170 -8.31 -18.27 -8.52
CA GLY A 170 -9.71 -18.64 -8.69
C GLY A 170 -10.23 -18.34 -10.09
N GLU A 171 -11.54 -18.44 -10.27
CA GLU A 171 -12.19 -18.09 -11.53
C GLU A 171 -11.90 -16.63 -11.90
N ASN A 172 -11.21 -16.39 -13.02
CA ASN A 172 -10.78 -15.06 -13.46
C ASN A 172 -10.04 -14.24 -12.39
N ALA A 173 -9.45 -14.92 -11.40
CA ALA A 173 -8.76 -14.30 -10.27
C ALA A 173 -7.31 -14.79 -10.22
N TYR A 174 -6.39 -13.85 -10.10
CA TYR A 174 -4.96 -14.07 -10.26
C TYR A 174 -4.17 -13.29 -9.20
N LYS A 175 -3.03 -13.85 -8.81
CA LYS A 175 -2.00 -13.18 -8.04
C LYS A 175 -0.80 -12.98 -8.95
N ILE A 176 -0.37 -11.73 -9.09
CA ILE A 176 0.76 -11.32 -9.89
C ILE A 176 1.87 -10.91 -8.93
N THR A 177 3.03 -11.54 -9.06
CA THR A 177 4.23 -11.25 -8.27
C THR A 177 5.28 -10.66 -9.20
N GLU A 178 5.64 -9.40 -8.98
CA GLU A 178 6.68 -8.71 -9.74
C GLU A 178 7.93 -8.58 -8.88
N LYS A 179 9.07 -9.07 -9.39
CA LYS A 179 10.38 -8.80 -8.79
C LYS A 179 10.98 -7.59 -9.48
N ILE A 180 11.27 -6.58 -8.69
CA ILE A 180 11.77 -5.28 -9.14
C ILE A 180 13.14 -5.07 -8.49
N GLU A 181 14.11 -4.56 -9.23
CA GLU A 181 15.37 -4.09 -8.68
C GLU A 181 15.29 -2.59 -8.47
N MET A 182 15.60 -2.10 -7.27
CA MET A 182 15.74 -0.68 -6.95
C MET A 182 17.13 -0.44 -6.39
N SER A 183 17.99 0.29 -7.11
CA SER A 183 19.36 0.57 -6.63
C SER A 183 20.15 -0.69 -6.21
N ASN A 184 20.00 -1.79 -6.98
CA ASN A 184 20.57 -3.11 -6.73
C ASN A 184 19.97 -3.89 -5.54
N GLU A 185 18.87 -3.43 -4.96
CA GLU A 185 18.11 -4.18 -3.94
C GLU A 185 16.83 -4.77 -4.55
N PRO A 186 16.53 -6.06 -4.31
CA PRO A 186 15.32 -6.68 -4.82
C PRO A 186 14.10 -6.30 -3.97
N ILE A 187 13.04 -5.86 -4.63
CA ILE A 187 11.73 -5.57 -4.08
C ILE A 187 10.72 -6.53 -4.72
N VAL A 188 9.85 -7.11 -3.89
CA VAL A 188 8.75 -7.95 -4.35
C VAL A 188 7.45 -7.16 -4.24
N LYS A 189 6.74 -7.03 -5.35
CA LYS A 189 5.43 -6.40 -5.41
C LYS A 189 4.37 -7.45 -5.74
N ILE A 190 3.32 -7.51 -4.94
CA ILE A 190 2.21 -8.44 -5.14
C ILE A 190 0.95 -7.65 -5.47
N THR A 191 0.31 -8.03 -6.58
CA THR A 191 -0.98 -7.49 -7.02
C THR A 191 -1.97 -8.63 -7.20
N TYR A 192 -3.12 -8.55 -6.54
CA TYR A 192 -4.24 -9.44 -6.74
C TYR A 192 -5.18 -8.82 -7.76
N VAL A 193 -5.60 -9.60 -8.76
CA VAL A 193 -6.38 -9.13 -9.91
C VAL A 193 -7.56 -10.05 -10.15
N LYS A 194 -8.78 -9.52 -10.17
CA LYS A 194 -9.98 -10.22 -10.62
C LYS A 194 -10.48 -9.51 -11.87
N ILE A 195 -10.50 -10.22 -12.99
CA ILE A 195 -11.09 -9.72 -14.23
C ILE A 195 -12.61 -9.77 -14.07
N LEU A 196 -13.25 -8.61 -14.18
CA LEU A 196 -14.71 -8.50 -14.17
C LEU A 196 -15.25 -8.65 -15.60
N LYS A 197 -14.67 -7.89 -16.53
CA LYS A 197 -14.86 -7.95 -17.97
C LYS A 197 -13.61 -7.41 -18.65
N GLU A 198 -13.57 -7.49 -19.98
CA GLU A 198 -12.47 -6.92 -20.77
C GLU A 198 -12.19 -5.47 -20.35
N GLY A 199 -10.94 -5.21 -19.97
CA GLY A 199 -10.47 -3.89 -19.56
C GLY A 199 -10.96 -3.39 -18.20
N VAL A 200 -11.69 -4.18 -17.41
CA VAL A 200 -12.16 -3.77 -16.07
C VAL A 200 -11.81 -4.80 -15.02
N TYR A 201 -11.11 -4.36 -13.98
CA TYR A 201 -10.49 -5.22 -12.99
C TYR A 201 -10.83 -4.79 -11.57
N ILE A 202 -10.94 -5.76 -10.65
CA ILE A 202 -10.74 -5.49 -9.23
C ILE A 202 -9.26 -5.75 -8.93
N ILE A 203 -8.60 -4.75 -8.35
CA ILE A 203 -7.20 -4.85 -7.93
C ILE A 203 -7.07 -4.69 -6.41
N GLY A 204 -6.11 -5.41 -5.85
CA GLY A 204 -5.66 -5.28 -4.46
C GLY A 204 -4.15 -5.49 -4.36
N ASN A 205 -3.54 -4.97 -3.31
CA ASN A 205 -2.13 -5.21 -2.99
C ASN A 205 -1.98 -6.26 -1.89
N GLU A 206 -0.76 -6.47 -1.38
CA GLU A 206 -0.47 -7.44 -0.32
C GLU A 206 -1.34 -7.26 0.93
N ASN A 207 -1.61 -6.01 1.33
CA ASN A 207 -2.47 -5.72 2.49
C ASN A 207 -3.92 -6.14 2.29
N SER A 208 -4.32 -6.41 1.05
CA SER A 208 -5.69 -6.77 0.67
C SER A 208 -5.85 -8.25 0.36
N LYS A 209 -4.81 -9.05 0.58
CA LYS A 209 -4.79 -10.49 0.36
C LYS A 209 -5.99 -11.19 0.99
N ASP A 210 -6.24 -10.97 2.29
CA ASP A 210 -7.24 -11.74 3.01
C ASP A 210 -8.66 -11.48 2.48
N ILE A 211 -9.03 -10.20 2.30
CA ILE A 211 -10.34 -9.86 1.72
C ILE A 211 -10.44 -10.29 0.26
N PHE A 212 -9.38 -10.15 -0.53
CA PHE A 212 -9.40 -10.56 -1.93
C PHE A 212 -9.61 -12.06 -2.08
N LEU A 213 -8.80 -12.86 -1.37
CA LEU A 213 -8.92 -14.32 -1.37
C LEU A 213 -10.25 -14.77 -0.80
N ALA A 214 -10.73 -14.12 0.26
CA ALA A 214 -12.06 -14.40 0.78
C ALA A 214 -13.13 -14.17 -0.29
N LEU A 215 -13.07 -13.09 -1.07
CA LEU A 215 -14.08 -12.80 -2.08
C LEU A 215 -13.95 -13.68 -3.33
N PHE A 216 -12.72 -13.90 -3.80
CA PHE A 216 -12.44 -14.40 -5.16
C PHE A 216 -11.50 -15.60 -5.24
N GLY A 217 -10.85 -15.98 -4.13
CA GLY A 217 -9.98 -17.15 -4.05
C GLY A 217 -10.79 -18.43 -3.86
N LYS A 218 -11.10 -19.12 -4.95
CA LYS A 218 -11.80 -20.42 -4.98
C LYS A 218 -11.36 -21.22 -6.19
#